data_AF-A0A9E6C049-F1
#
_entry.id   AF-A0A9E6C049-F1
#
_cell.length_a   1.000
_cell.length_b   1.000
_cell.length_c   1.000
_cell.angle_alpha   90.00
_cell.angle_beta   90.00
_cell.angle_gamma   90.00
#
_symmetry.space_group_name_H-M   'P 1'
#
loop_
_entity.id
_entity.type
_entity.pdbx_description
1 polymer ?
#
loop_
_entity_poly.entity_id
_entity_poly.type
_entity_poly.pdbx_seq_one_letter_code
_entity_poly.pdbx_strand_id
1 'polypeptide(L)' 'MDETITCVDCGGTAHLISYPPEEGFEPGDILVYRCEDCLDRWDIVHEEHLPGE' A
#
# COMPACT_ATOMS: atom_id res chain seq x y z
N MET A 1 3.78 1.60 -8.49
CA MET A 1 3.30 1.38 -7.13
C MET A 1 3.89 2.46 -6.25
N ASP A 2 3.06 3.14 -5.49
CA ASP A 2 3.51 4.19 -4.59
C ASP A 2 4.00 3.58 -3.27
N GLU A 3 5.18 4.02 -2.84
CA GLU A 3 5.78 3.62 -1.56
C GLU A 3 5.04 4.23 -0.37
N THR A 4 4.16 5.20 -0.61
CA THR A 4 3.37 5.89 0.42
C THR A 4 1.93 6.11 -0.01
N ILE A 5 1.04 6.19 0.99
CA ILE A 5 -0.37 6.56 0.85
C ILE A 5 -0.76 7.57 1.93
N THR A 6 -1.89 8.27 1.73
CA THR A 6 -2.54 9.03 2.79
C THR A 6 -3.28 8.09 3.74
N CYS A 7 -2.97 8.17 5.03
CA CYS A 7 -3.70 7.42 6.05
C CYS A 7 -5.15 7.90 6.13
N VAL A 8 -6.11 6.99 5.97
CA VAL A 8 -7.54 7.34 5.99
C VAL A 8 -8.04 7.77 7.37
N ASP A 9 -7.41 7.32 8.46
CA ASP A 9 -7.83 7.66 9.82
C ASP A 9 -7.32 9.03 10.29
N CYS A 10 -6.08 9.39 9.98
CA CYS A 10 -5.45 10.61 10.51
C CYS A 10 -5.02 11.63 9.44
N GLY A 11 -5.05 11.27 8.16
CA GLY A 11 -4.58 12.10 7.05
C GLY A 11 -3.05 12.20 6.92
N GLY A 12 -2.30 11.54 7.81
CA GLY A 12 -0.83 11.48 7.78
C GLY A 12 -0.26 10.57 6.70
N THR A 13 1.07 10.44 6.66
CA THR A 13 1.75 9.58 5.67
C THR A 13 1.83 8.14 6.17
N ALA A 14 1.39 7.18 5.37
CA ALA A 14 1.62 5.77 5.62
C ALA A 14 2.58 5.18 4.59
N HIS A 15 3.57 4.45 5.07
CA HIS A 15 4.67 3.89 4.28
C HIS A 15 4.45 2.40 4.05
N LEU A 16 4.74 1.93 2.84
CA LEU A 16 4.72 0.52 2.49
C LEU A 16 5.79 -0.22 3.31
N ILE A 17 5.38 -1.27 4.02
CA ILE A 17 6.28 -2.13 4.81
C ILE A 17 6.31 -3.58 4.28
N SER A 18 5.47 -3.92 3.30
CA SER A 18 5.61 -5.16 2.53
C SER A 18 6.81 -5.08 1.60
N TYR A 19 7.56 -6.17 1.50
CA TYR A 19 8.61 -6.32 0.50
C TYR A 19 8.05 -7.03 -0.73
N PRO A 20 8.39 -6.57 -1.95
CA PRO A 20 7.99 -7.28 -3.15
C PRO A 20 8.63 -8.68 -3.19
N PRO A 21 7.91 -9.71 -3.66
CA PRO A 21 8.52 -10.99 -3.99
C PRO A 21 9.49 -10.83 -5.18
N GLU A 22 10.30 -11.86 -5.47
CA GLU A 22 11.30 -11.82 -6.55
C GLU A 22 10.68 -11.50 -7.91
N GLU A 23 9.45 -11.94 -8.16
CA GLU A 23 8.70 -11.73 -9.40
C GLU A 23 7.95 -10.38 -9.42
N GLY A 24 8.02 -9.60 -8.34
CA GLY A 24 7.23 -8.40 -8.12
C GLY A 24 5.83 -8.70 -7.57
N PHE A 25 5.08 -7.66 -7.21
CA PHE A 25 3.70 -7.83 -6.74
C PHE A 25 2.77 -8.17 -7.89
N GLU A 26 1.88 -9.14 -7.68
CA GLU A 26 0.82 -9.53 -8.60
C GLU A 26 -0.54 -8.95 -8.16
N PRO A 27 -1.49 -8.77 -9.09
CA PRO A 27 -2.85 -8.41 -8.73
C PRO A 27 -3.46 -9.41 -7.73
N GLY A 28 -4.04 -8.89 -6.65
CA GLY A 28 -4.57 -9.68 -5.54
C GLY A 28 -3.61 -9.79 -4.34
N ASP A 29 -2.34 -9.44 -4.48
CA ASP A 29 -1.40 -9.42 -3.36
C ASP A 29 -1.80 -8.37 -2.30
N ILE A 30 -1.42 -8.61 -1.05
CA ILE A 30 -1.66 -7.67 0.04
C ILE A 30 -0.43 -6.80 0.28
N LEU A 31 -0.61 -5.49 0.06
CA LEU A 31 0.34 -4.44 0.39
C LEU A 31 0.01 -3.90 1.78
N VAL A 32 0.97 -4.03 2.70
CA VAL A 32 0.82 -3.56 4.07
C VAL A 32 1.49 -2.21 4.20
N TYR A 33 0.71 -1.21 4.59
CA TYR A 33 1.20 0.14 4.91
C TYR A 33 1.11 0.41 6.40
N ARG A 34 2.01 1.24 6.92
CA ARG A 34 1.96 1.72 8.31
C ARG A 34 2.11 3.24 8.38
N CYS A 35 1.18 3.88 9.05
CA CYS A 35 1.22 5.33 9.27
C CYS A 35 2.36 5.70 10.23
N GLU A 36 3.11 6.76 9.92
CA GLU A 36 4.16 7.26 10.82
C GLU A 36 3.59 8.07 12.00
N ASP A 37 2.40 8.66 11.82
CA ASP A 37 1.77 9.54 12.80
C ASP A 37 0.89 8.79 13.82
N CYS A 38 -0.10 8.02 13.35
CA CYS A 38 -1.02 7.28 14.22
C CYS A 38 -0.60 5.83 14.48
N LEU A 39 0.41 5.34 13.76
CA LEU A 39 0.93 3.97 13.84
C LEU A 39 -0.05 2.86 13.42
N ASP A 40 -1.21 3.22 12.87
CA ASP A 40 -2.17 2.27 12.30
C ASP A 40 -1.64 1.59 11.05
N ARG A 41 -2.18 0.41 10.80
CA ARG A 41 -1.84 -0.48 9.69
C ARG A 41 -2.98 -0.52 8.69
N TRP A 42 -2.62 -0.52 7.40
CA TRP A 42 -3.55 -0.67 6.29
C TRP A 42 -3.14 -1.84 5.41
N ASP A 43 -4.10 -2.70 5.12
CA ASP A 43 -3.95 -3.83 4.21
C ASP A 43 -4.69 -3.49 2.92
N ILE A 44 -3.95 -3.22 1.84
CA ILE A 44 -4.49 -2.82 0.54
C ILE A 44 -4.26 -3.96 -0.43
N VAL A 45 -5.31 -4.34 -1.16
CA VAL A 45 -5.19 -5.30 -2.26
C VAL A 45 -4.51 -4.59 -3.42
N HIS A 46 -3.45 -5.17 -3.96
CA HIS A 46 -2.85 -4.72 -5.21
C HIS A 46 -3.84 -4.98 -6.33
N GLU A 47 -4.38 -3.92 -6.91
CA GLU A 47 -5.30 -4.01 -8.04
C GLU A 47 -4.52 -4.03 -9.36
N GLU A 48 -5.02 -4.76 -10.35
CA GLU A 48 -4.48 -4.68 -11.70
C GLU A 48 -4.81 -3.32 -12.28
N HIS A 49 -3.79 -2.50 -12.57
CA HIS A 49 -4.01 -1.23 -13.25
C HIS A 49 -4.26 -1.49 -14.74
N LEU A 50 -5.52 -1.64 -15.13
CA LEU A 50 -5.92 -1.73 -16.53
C LEU A 50 -5.68 -0.38 -17.22
N PRO A 51 -5.09 -0.32 -18.42
CA PRO A 51 -4.88 0.95 -19.11
C PRO A 51 -6.23 1.54 -19.54
N GLY A 52 -6.67 2.65 -18.89
CA GLY A 52 -7.81 3.44 -19.35
C GLY A 52 -8.70 4.14 -18.31
N GLU A 53 -8.35 4.13 -17.02
CA GLU A 53 -9.09 4.89 -15.98
C GLU A 53 -8.65 6.35 -15.88
#